data_AF-A0A9P4MNL6-F1
#
_entry.id   AF-A0A9P4MNL6-F1
#
_cell.length_a   1.000
_cell.length_b   1.000
_cell.length_c   1.000
_cell.angle_alpha   90.00
_cell.angle_beta   90.00
_cell.angle_gamma   90.00
#
_symmetry.space_group_name_H-M   'P 1'
#
loop_
_entity.id
_entity.type
_entity.pdbx_description
1 polymer ?
#
loop_
_entity_poly.entity_id
_entity_poly.type
_entity_poly.pdbx_seq_one_letter_code
_entity_poly.pdbx_strand_id
1 'polypeptide(L)'
;MTMNKPAPTARVAAPQQDLKTVVENRTREWHFHIYFLLQSPAEKAAALALRDAVLRLRRDGAFVAVPLFRVNEYPMGPHPAGSYEIWVPDCSFSDVYFYLASNRGNLSVLVHPLTNLQRRDHELRNGWMGTPWPIYLDALPEDGDIPLQYPELGLGWSRSPELEISLEERRKRGAQVEALLANDPEAAPAPES
;
A
#
# COMPACT_ATOMS: atom_id res chain seq x y z
N MET A 1 -19.97 -27.48 -34.35
CA MET A 1 -20.28 -26.69 -33.13
C MET A 1 -19.58 -27.36 -31.94
N THR A 2 -18.38 -26.92 -31.62
CA THR A 2 -17.67 -27.35 -30.41
C THR A 2 -18.26 -26.57 -29.23
N MET A 3 -18.89 -27.28 -28.29
CA MET A 3 -19.38 -26.68 -27.05
C MET A 3 -18.18 -26.18 -26.23
N ASN A 4 -18.11 -24.86 -26.03
CA ASN A 4 -17.15 -24.27 -25.09
C ASN A 4 -17.45 -24.81 -23.69
N LYS A 5 -16.47 -25.50 -23.10
CA LYS A 5 -16.50 -25.82 -21.66
C LYS A 5 -16.60 -24.51 -20.88
N PRO A 6 -17.51 -24.38 -19.90
CA PRO A 6 -17.51 -23.23 -19.01
C PRO A 6 -16.16 -23.18 -18.29
N ALA A 7 -15.55 -21.99 -18.26
CA ALA A 7 -14.33 -21.76 -17.50
C ALA A 7 -14.54 -22.18 -16.04
N PRO A 8 -13.57 -22.83 -15.38
CA PRO A 8 -13.70 -23.20 -13.98
C PRO A 8 -13.93 -21.92 -13.17
N THR A 9 -15.08 -21.84 -12.48
CA THR A 9 -15.36 -20.79 -11.51
C THR A 9 -14.24 -20.80 -10.47
N ALA A 10 -13.39 -19.77 -10.49
CA ALA A 10 -12.34 -19.60 -9.50
C ALA A 10 -12.99 -19.62 -8.11
N ARG A 11 -12.66 -20.62 -7.29
CA ARG A 11 -13.10 -20.65 -5.89
C ARG A 11 -12.54 -19.42 -5.20
N VAL A 12 -13.42 -18.59 -4.64
CA VAL A 12 -13.01 -17.52 -3.71
C VAL A 12 -12.32 -18.21 -2.53
N ALA A 13 -11.03 -17.98 -2.37
CA ALA A 13 -10.28 -18.53 -1.24
C ALA A 13 -10.82 -17.93 0.06
N ALA A 14 -11.00 -18.76 1.08
CA ALA A 14 -11.34 -18.27 2.41
C ALA A 14 -10.21 -17.35 2.91
N PRO A 15 -10.54 -16.30 3.69
CA PRO A 15 -9.52 -15.47 4.33
C PRO A 15 -8.58 -16.31 5.20
N GLN A 16 -7.29 -15.99 5.18
CA GLN A 16 -6.33 -16.58 6.10
C GLN A 16 -6.59 -16.08 7.53
N GLN A 17 -6.69 -17.00 8.48
CA GLN A 17 -7.05 -16.73 9.88
C GLN A 17 -5.94 -17.12 10.87
N ASP A 18 -4.93 -17.87 10.44
CA ASP A 18 -3.78 -18.21 11.28
C ASP A 18 -2.95 -16.94 11.58
N LEU A 19 -2.90 -16.57 12.87
CA LEU A 19 -2.23 -15.36 13.34
C LEU A 19 -0.76 -15.27 12.89
N LYS A 20 -0.02 -16.39 12.98
CA LYS A 20 1.41 -16.42 12.63
C LYS A 20 1.57 -16.13 11.15
N THR A 21 0.79 -16.81 10.32
CA THR A 21 0.79 -16.69 8.87
C THR A 21 0.44 -15.27 8.43
N VAL A 22 -0.59 -14.65 9.00
CA VAL A 22 -0.99 -13.26 8.68
C VAL A 22 0.11 -12.27 9.07
N VAL A 23 0.71 -12.42 10.25
CA VAL A 23 1.72 -11.49 10.78
C VAL A 23 3.05 -11.60 10.01
N GLU A 24 3.46 -12.82 9.68
CA GLU A 24 4.74 -13.07 8.98
C GLU A 24 4.67 -12.69 7.51
N ASN A 25 3.53 -12.93 6.84
CA ASN A 25 3.36 -12.66 5.40
C ASN A 25 2.79 -11.28 5.08
N ARG A 26 2.66 -10.38 6.06
CA ARG A 26 2.17 -9.03 5.82
C ARG A 26 3.11 -8.28 4.87
N THR A 27 2.54 -7.45 4.00
CA THR A 27 3.31 -6.54 3.16
C THR A 27 4.15 -5.59 4.01
N ARG A 28 5.44 -5.47 3.67
CA ARG A 28 6.38 -4.62 4.41
C ARG A 28 6.65 -3.27 3.77
N GLU A 29 6.37 -3.12 2.48
CA GLU A 29 6.68 -1.93 1.71
C GLU A 29 5.54 -1.60 0.76
N TRP A 30 5.32 -0.31 0.53
CA TRP A 30 4.20 0.21 -0.22
C TRP A 30 4.64 1.35 -1.12
N HIS A 31 3.95 1.50 -2.25
CA HIS A 31 4.09 2.64 -3.14
C HIS A 31 2.82 3.47 -3.15
N PHE A 32 3.02 4.78 -3.14
CA PHE A 32 1.99 5.78 -3.36
C PHE A 32 2.37 6.55 -4.64
N HIS A 33 1.59 6.39 -5.71
CA HIS A 33 1.78 7.16 -6.94
C HIS A 33 0.78 8.30 -6.99
N ILE A 34 1.28 9.53 -6.95
CA ILE A 34 0.47 10.74 -7.04
C ILE A 34 0.32 11.08 -8.51
N TYR A 35 -0.90 11.27 -8.98
CA TYR A 35 -1.22 11.55 -10.38
C TYR A 35 -1.67 13.00 -10.58
N PHE A 36 -1.32 13.55 -11.74
CA PHE A 36 -1.79 14.84 -12.23
C PHE A 36 -1.98 14.82 -13.75
N LEU A 37 -2.92 15.63 -14.23
CA LEU A 37 -3.14 15.85 -15.65
C LEU A 37 -1.98 16.66 -16.25
N LEU A 38 -1.37 16.16 -17.33
CA LEU A 38 -0.24 16.82 -18.00
C LEU A 38 -0.60 18.20 -18.56
N GLN A 39 -1.84 18.36 -19.02
CA GLN A 39 -2.38 19.61 -19.54
C GLN A 39 -2.78 20.61 -18.44
N SER A 40 -2.67 20.24 -17.16
CA SER A 40 -3.02 21.09 -16.04
C SER A 40 -1.77 21.54 -15.28
N PRO A 41 -1.22 22.74 -15.59
CA PRO A 41 -0.13 23.33 -14.82
C PRO A 41 -0.47 23.46 -13.33
N ALA A 42 -1.75 23.71 -13.01
CA ALA A 42 -2.22 23.83 -11.64
C ALA A 42 -2.13 22.49 -10.88
N GLU A 43 -2.55 21.38 -11.48
CA GLU A 43 -2.41 20.06 -10.84
C GLU A 43 -0.95 19.64 -10.72
N LYS A 44 -0.12 19.89 -11.75
CA LYS A 44 1.33 19.64 -11.66
C LYS A 44 1.94 20.43 -10.50
N ALA A 45 1.64 21.72 -10.38
CA ALA A 45 2.13 22.55 -9.29
C ALA A 45 1.65 22.03 -7.92
N ALA A 46 0.38 21.64 -7.79
CA ALA A 46 -0.15 21.05 -6.56
C ALA A 46 0.55 19.73 -6.21
N ALA A 47 0.82 18.87 -7.20
CA ALA A 47 1.48 17.59 -7.01
C ALA A 47 2.93 17.77 -6.53
N LEU A 48 3.66 18.73 -7.10
CA LEU A 48 5.02 19.08 -6.67
C LEU A 48 5.03 19.74 -5.29
N ALA A 49 4.08 20.62 -4.99
CA ALA A 49 3.95 21.22 -3.66
C ALA A 49 3.68 20.16 -2.59
N LEU A 50 2.83 19.17 -2.88
CA LEU A 50 2.58 18.03 -2.01
C LEU A 50 3.83 17.18 -1.80
N ARG A 51 4.60 16.93 -2.88
CA ARG A 51 5.89 16.20 -2.82
C ARG A 51 6.88 16.90 -1.90
N ASP A 52 7.01 18.22 -2.04
CA ASP A 52 7.91 19.02 -1.21
C ASP A 52 7.47 19.04 0.26
N ALA A 53 6.16 19.03 0.52
CA ALA A 53 5.64 18.93 1.87
C ALA A 53 5.97 17.57 2.51
N VAL A 54 5.81 16.46 1.77
CA VAL A 54 6.24 15.12 2.22
C VAL A 54 7.74 15.10 2.55
N LEU A 55 8.58 15.72 1.70
CA LEU A 55 10.03 15.79 1.95
C LEU A 55 10.38 16.59 3.21
N ARG A 56 9.71 17.72 3.44
CA ARG A 56 9.87 18.51 4.67
C ARG A 56 9.42 17.74 5.91
N LEU A 57 8.26 17.10 5.84
CA LEU A 57 7.71 16.31 6.95
C LEU A 57 8.56 15.08 7.27
N ARG A 58 9.13 14.41 6.26
CA ARG A 58 10.15 13.37 6.46
C ARG A 58 11.35 13.92 7.21
N ARG A 59 11.91 15.05 6.74
CA ARG A 59 13.07 15.69 7.38
C ARG A 59 12.77 16.03 8.85
N ASP A 60 11.56 16.48 9.13
CA ASP A 60 11.14 16.91 10.46
C ASP A 60 10.64 15.75 11.34
N GLY A 61 10.69 14.50 10.85
CA GLY A 61 10.42 13.30 11.63
C GLY A 61 8.95 12.90 11.76
N ALA A 62 8.05 13.45 10.94
CA ALA A 62 6.63 13.13 11.00
C ALA A 62 6.32 11.67 10.58
N PHE A 63 7.07 11.15 9.62
CA PHE A 63 6.96 9.78 9.10
C PHE A 63 8.16 9.46 8.21
N VAL A 64 8.33 8.18 7.85
CA VAL A 64 9.26 7.77 6.79
C VAL A 64 8.50 7.63 5.48
N ALA A 65 8.88 8.44 4.50
CA ALA A 65 8.36 8.39 3.14
C ALA A 65 9.44 8.86 2.17
N VAL A 66 9.73 8.12 1.11
CA VAL A 66 10.80 8.45 0.18
C VAL A 66 10.22 8.70 -1.22
N PRO A 67 9.89 9.97 -1.56
CA PRO A 67 9.56 10.32 -2.93
C PRO A 67 10.74 10.03 -3.85
N LEU A 68 10.49 9.28 -4.93
CA LEU A 68 11.50 9.03 -5.95
C LEU A 68 11.94 10.37 -6.57
N PHE A 69 13.23 10.47 -6.94
CA PHE A 69 13.78 11.71 -7.49
C PHE A 69 13.04 12.15 -8.76
N ARG A 70 12.71 11.18 -9.62
CA ARG A 70 12.04 11.40 -10.89
C ARG A 70 10.58 11.80 -10.69
N VAL A 71 10.16 12.81 -11.45
CA VAL A 71 8.75 13.10 -11.73
C VAL A 71 8.51 12.73 -13.18
N ASN A 72 7.48 11.91 -13.43
CA ASN A 72 7.08 11.53 -14.76
C ASN A 72 6.28 12.67 -15.38
N GLU A 73 6.84 13.34 -16.38
CA GLU A 73 6.18 14.43 -17.13
C GLU A 73 5.50 13.94 -18.41
N TYR A 74 5.40 12.62 -18.56
CA TYR A 74 4.71 11.89 -19.62
C TYR A 74 4.42 10.47 -19.10
N PRO A 75 3.52 9.69 -19.75
CA PRO A 75 3.24 8.33 -19.33
C PRO A 75 4.51 7.46 -19.28
N MET A 76 4.71 6.74 -18.18
CA MET A 76 5.91 5.94 -17.96
C MET A 76 5.58 4.63 -17.23
N GLY A 77 6.09 3.51 -17.73
CA GLY A 77 5.77 2.19 -17.20
C GLY A 77 4.26 1.94 -17.22
N PRO A 78 3.64 1.52 -16.11
CA PRO A 78 2.20 1.28 -16.05
C PRO A 78 1.37 2.56 -15.85
N HIS A 79 1.99 3.72 -15.65
CA HIS A 79 1.32 4.94 -15.23
C HIS A 79 0.91 5.80 -16.44
N PRO A 80 -0.40 6.04 -16.67
CA PRO A 80 -0.91 6.65 -17.91
C PRO A 80 -0.88 8.20 -17.95
N ALA A 81 -0.41 8.87 -16.91
CA ALA A 81 -0.44 10.33 -16.79
C ALA A 81 0.87 10.87 -16.18
N GLY A 82 0.89 12.16 -15.87
CA GLY A 82 1.95 12.71 -15.04
C GLY A 82 1.88 12.09 -13.65
N SER A 83 3.02 11.64 -13.11
CA SER A 83 3.05 11.01 -11.80
C SER A 83 4.38 11.14 -11.08
N TYR A 84 4.41 10.85 -9.79
CA TYR A 84 5.64 10.47 -9.08
C TYR A 84 5.32 9.44 -8.00
N GLU A 85 6.34 8.64 -7.66
CA GLU A 85 6.27 7.57 -6.67
C GLU A 85 6.74 8.06 -5.30
N ILE A 86 6.15 7.53 -4.23
CA ILE A 86 6.65 7.60 -2.86
C ILE A 86 6.72 6.18 -2.31
N TRP A 87 7.91 5.75 -1.91
CA TRP A 87 8.10 4.53 -1.14
C TRP A 87 7.82 4.75 0.35
N VAL A 88 7.11 3.80 0.96
CA VAL A 88 6.70 3.88 2.37
C VAL A 88 6.83 2.50 3.03
N PRO A 89 7.56 2.36 4.15
CA PRO A 89 7.61 1.12 4.91
C PRO A 89 6.31 0.92 5.72
N ASP A 90 5.98 -0.33 6.05
CA ASP A 90 4.76 -0.70 6.78
C ASP A 90 4.57 0.09 8.08
N CYS A 91 5.65 0.34 8.81
CA CYS A 91 5.64 1.11 10.06
C CYS A 91 5.26 2.59 9.91
N SER A 92 5.31 3.16 8.70
CA SER A 92 4.90 4.55 8.42
C SER A 92 3.69 4.64 7.50
N PHE A 93 3.10 3.49 7.12
CA PHE A 93 1.99 3.44 6.17
C PHE A 93 0.80 4.30 6.63
N SER A 94 0.36 4.15 7.88
CA SER A 94 -0.80 4.86 8.41
C SER A 94 -0.58 6.38 8.41
N ASP A 95 0.58 6.84 8.86
CA ASP A 95 0.87 8.28 8.98
C ASP A 95 0.91 8.96 7.61
N VAL A 96 1.55 8.32 6.62
CA VAL A 96 1.57 8.81 5.24
C VAL A 96 0.17 8.77 4.63
N TYR A 97 -0.57 7.67 4.83
CA TYR A 97 -1.93 7.54 4.33
C TYR A 97 -2.84 8.63 4.89
N PHE A 98 -2.81 8.88 6.21
CA PHE A 98 -3.61 9.92 6.86
C PHE A 98 -3.28 11.32 6.35
N TYR A 99 -1.98 11.62 6.21
CA TYR A 99 -1.53 12.89 5.68
C TYR A 99 -2.02 13.11 4.25
N LEU A 100 -1.80 12.13 3.36
CA LEU A 100 -2.22 12.25 1.95
C LEU A 100 -3.75 12.31 1.82
N ALA A 101 -4.48 11.48 2.57
CA ALA A 101 -5.94 11.50 2.57
C ALA A 101 -6.50 12.89 2.92
N SER A 102 -5.84 13.61 3.83
CA SER A 102 -6.28 14.93 4.30
C SER A 102 -5.74 16.09 3.46
N ASN A 103 -4.59 15.94 2.79
CA ASN A 103 -3.84 17.06 2.22
C ASN A 103 -3.60 16.97 0.70
N ARG A 104 -4.00 15.88 0.02
CA ARG A 104 -3.76 15.73 -1.43
C ARG A 104 -4.59 16.66 -2.33
N GLY A 105 -5.56 17.38 -1.76
CA GLY A 105 -6.56 18.12 -2.52
C GLY A 105 -7.32 17.19 -3.47
N ASN A 106 -7.32 17.51 -4.76
CA ASN A 106 -8.03 16.74 -5.79
C ASN A 106 -7.16 15.70 -6.52
N LEU A 107 -5.86 15.58 -6.18
CA LEU A 107 -4.94 14.68 -6.86
C LEU A 107 -5.25 13.21 -6.57
N SER A 108 -5.35 12.37 -7.59
CA SER A 108 -5.53 10.93 -7.38
C SER A 108 -4.25 10.25 -6.89
N VAL A 109 -4.39 9.26 -6.00
CA VAL A 109 -3.25 8.49 -5.49
C VAL A 109 -3.53 6.99 -5.63
N LEU A 110 -2.69 6.30 -6.41
CA LEU A 110 -2.64 4.83 -6.41
C LEU A 110 -1.80 4.39 -5.21
N VAL A 111 -2.35 3.51 -4.39
CA VAL A 111 -1.65 2.91 -3.25
C VAL A 111 -1.57 1.41 -3.48
N HIS A 112 -0.39 0.82 -3.53
CA HIS A 112 -0.27 -0.63 -3.70
C HIS A 112 0.90 -1.21 -2.91
N PRO A 113 0.83 -2.50 -2.53
CA PRO A 113 1.93 -3.18 -1.87
C PRO A 113 3.11 -3.38 -2.83
N LEU A 114 4.31 -3.56 -2.27
CA LEU A 114 5.52 -3.86 -3.02
C LEU A 114 5.95 -5.31 -2.73
N THR A 115 5.50 -6.24 -3.58
CA THR A 115 5.79 -7.67 -3.49
C THR A 115 6.45 -8.19 -4.77
N ASN A 116 6.73 -9.50 -4.79
CA ASN A 116 7.20 -10.17 -5.99
C ASN A 116 6.13 -10.32 -7.09
N LEU A 117 4.86 -9.95 -6.84
CA LEU A 117 3.76 -10.07 -7.80
C LEU A 117 3.31 -8.69 -8.30
N GLN A 118 4.21 -7.97 -8.96
CA GLN A 118 4.04 -6.55 -9.31
C GLN A 118 2.75 -6.27 -10.09
N ARG A 119 2.43 -7.06 -11.12
CA ARG A 119 1.17 -6.91 -11.86
C ARG A 119 -0.05 -7.04 -10.95
N ARG A 120 -0.06 -8.08 -10.09
CA ARG A 120 -1.16 -8.32 -9.14
C ARG A 120 -1.28 -7.21 -8.10
N ASP A 121 -0.15 -6.65 -7.67
CA ASP A 121 -0.11 -5.54 -6.74
C ASP A 121 -0.77 -4.29 -7.34
N HIS A 122 -0.50 -3.99 -8.60
CA HIS A 122 -1.10 -2.89 -9.33
C HIS A 122 -2.54 -3.14 -9.78
N GLU A 123 -2.97 -4.38 -9.96
CA GLU A 123 -4.30 -4.73 -10.49
C GLU A 123 -5.32 -5.00 -9.38
N LEU A 124 -5.01 -5.92 -8.46
CA LEU A 124 -5.98 -6.52 -7.55
C LEU A 124 -5.77 -6.15 -6.07
N ARG A 125 -4.55 -5.76 -5.69
CA ARG A 125 -4.21 -5.41 -4.29
C ARG A 125 -4.06 -3.92 -4.07
N ASN A 126 -4.34 -3.11 -5.11
CA ASN A 126 -4.27 -1.67 -5.00
C ASN A 126 -5.47 -1.10 -4.20
N GLY A 127 -5.30 0.14 -3.77
CA GLY A 127 -6.37 1.04 -3.40
C GLY A 127 -6.16 2.40 -4.06
N TRP A 128 -7.23 3.18 -4.12
CA TRP A 128 -7.18 4.53 -4.68
C TRP A 128 -7.70 5.56 -3.69
N MET A 129 -6.98 6.67 -3.56
CA MET A 129 -7.54 7.91 -3.02
C MET A 129 -7.97 8.80 -4.19
N GLY A 130 -9.24 9.18 -4.24
CA GLY A 130 -9.79 9.96 -5.35
C GLY A 130 -10.14 9.09 -6.55
N THR A 131 -10.14 9.67 -7.76
CA THR A 131 -10.59 8.98 -8.97
C THR A 131 -9.51 8.02 -9.49
N PRO A 132 -9.82 6.72 -9.66
CA PRO A 132 -8.88 5.77 -10.22
C PRO A 132 -8.47 6.10 -11.66
N TRP A 133 -7.21 5.79 -12.01
CA TRP A 133 -6.71 5.88 -13.38
C TRP A 133 -6.59 4.50 -14.03
N PRO A 134 -6.73 4.39 -15.37
CA PRO A 134 -6.58 3.14 -16.09
C PRO A 134 -5.09 2.74 -16.18
N ILE A 135 -4.62 1.92 -15.23
CA ILE A 135 -3.24 1.44 -15.18
C ILE A 135 -2.96 0.53 -16.38
N TYR A 136 -1.84 0.76 -17.07
CA TYR A 136 -1.40 -0.07 -18.20
C TYR A 136 -0.66 -1.31 -17.69
N LEU A 137 -1.42 -2.35 -17.37
CA LEU A 137 -0.92 -3.55 -16.70
C LEU A 137 0.05 -4.38 -17.56
N ASP A 138 0.00 -4.28 -18.88
CA ASP A 138 0.83 -5.07 -19.80
C ASP A 138 2.31 -4.64 -19.80
N ALA A 139 2.62 -3.49 -19.19
CA ALA A 139 3.99 -3.09 -18.91
C ALA A 139 4.60 -3.78 -17.67
N LEU A 140 3.83 -4.53 -16.90
CA LEU A 140 4.28 -5.14 -15.64
C LEU A 140 4.55 -6.64 -15.78
N PRO A 141 5.63 -7.14 -15.15
CA PRO A 141 5.86 -8.57 -15.07
C PRO A 141 4.85 -9.24 -14.13
N GLU A 142 4.55 -10.51 -14.39
CA GLU A 142 3.64 -11.30 -13.55
C GLU A 142 4.28 -11.68 -12.20
N ASP A 143 5.59 -11.97 -12.21
CA ASP A 143 6.41 -12.23 -11.03
C ASP A 143 7.82 -11.63 -11.16
N GLY A 144 8.59 -11.67 -10.08
CA GLY A 144 9.97 -11.19 -10.04
C GLY A 144 10.57 -11.27 -8.64
N ASP A 145 11.68 -10.57 -8.42
CA ASP A 145 12.25 -10.44 -7.07
C ASP A 145 11.48 -9.40 -6.25
N ILE A 146 11.51 -9.55 -4.92
CA ILE A 146 10.98 -8.53 -4.01
C ILE A 146 11.86 -7.28 -4.15
N PRO A 147 11.29 -6.10 -4.50
CA PRO A 147 12.08 -4.90 -4.65
C PRO A 147 12.59 -4.42 -3.28
N LEU A 148 13.91 -4.42 -3.09
CA LEU A 148 14.55 -3.89 -1.88
C LEU A 148 15.08 -2.48 -2.17
N GLN A 149 14.20 -1.48 -2.12
CA GLN A 149 14.53 -0.14 -2.65
C GLN A 149 15.48 0.67 -1.74
N TYR A 150 15.28 0.64 -0.41
CA TYR A 150 16.06 1.44 0.55
C TYR A 150 16.54 0.62 1.76
N PRO A 151 17.35 -0.44 1.55
CA PRO A 151 17.79 -1.35 2.62
C PRO A 151 18.58 -0.66 3.74
N GLU A 152 19.29 0.43 3.43
CA GLU A 152 20.08 1.20 4.38
C GLU A 152 19.25 1.81 5.52
N LEU A 153 17.93 1.93 5.35
CA LEU A 153 17.03 2.43 6.38
C LEU A 153 16.72 1.37 7.45
N GLY A 154 16.96 0.07 7.19
CA GLY A 154 16.61 -1.00 8.12
C GLY A 154 15.10 -1.10 8.41
N LEU A 155 14.28 -0.67 7.46
CA LEU A 155 12.81 -0.66 7.52
C LEU A 155 12.24 -1.59 6.44
N GLY A 156 10.93 -1.81 6.47
CA GLY A 156 10.27 -2.66 5.48
C GLY A 156 10.82 -4.07 5.49
N TRP A 157 11.22 -4.59 4.31
CA TRP A 157 11.78 -5.93 4.17
C TRP A 157 13.16 -6.08 4.83
N SER A 158 13.87 -4.97 5.11
CA SER A 158 15.16 -4.97 5.82
C SER A 158 15.06 -4.86 7.34
N ARG A 159 13.85 -4.85 7.91
CA ARG A 159 13.65 -4.72 9.36
C ARG A 159 14.14 -5.94 10.12
N SER A 160 14.89 -5.72 11.22
CA SER A 160 15.32 -6.80 12.12
C SER A 160 14.11 -7.51 12.76
N PRO A 161 14.05 -8.85 12.74
CA PRO A 161 13.01 -9.61 13.43
C PRO A 161 12.92 -9.33 14.94
N GLU A 162 14.03 -8.92 15.59
CA GLU A 162 14.07 -8.62 17.02
C GLU A 162 13.26 -7.38 17.40
N LEU A 163 12.99 -6.50 16.43
CA LEU A 163 12.19 -5.29 16.60
C LEU A 163 10.69 -5.52 16.35
N GLU A 164 10.29 -6.78 16.08
CA GLU A 164 8.90 -7.16 15.90
C GLU A 164 8.22 -7.51 17.23
N ILE A 165 6.92 -7.21 17.32
CA ILE A 165 6.11 -7.65 18.45
C ILE A 165 5.93 -9.17 18.36
N SER A 166 6.29 -9.89 19.43
CA SER A 166 6.19 -11.35 19.50
C SER A 166 4.75 -11.84 19.34
N LEU A 167 4.58 -13.09 18.89
CA LEU A 167 3.25 -13.69 18.77
C LEU A 167 2.55 -13.85 20.13
N GLU A 168 3.29 -14.02 21.21
CA GLU A 168 2.75 -14.07 22.57
C GLU A 168 2.16 -12.70 22.96
N GLU A 169 2.93 -11.63 22.79
CA GLU A 169 2.47 -10.27 23.08
C GLU A 169 1.27 -9.87 22.20
N ARG A 170 1.26 -10.29 20.92
CA ARG A 170 0.10 -10.09 20.04
C ARG A 170 -1.16 -10.77 20.56
N ARG A 171 -1.06 -12.03 21.01
CA ARG A 171 -2.20 -12.76 21.61
C ARG A 171 -2.69 -12.09 22.89
N LYS A 172 -1.77 -11.64 23.73
CA LYS A 172 -2.09 -10.90 24.96
C LYS A 172 -2.90 -9.63 24.65
N ARG A 173 -2.46 -8.83 23.68
CA ARG A 173 -3.18 -7.63 23.22
C ARG A 173 -4.56 -7.97 22.64
N GLY A 174 -4.65 -9.02 21.84
CA GLY A 174 -5.93 -9.51 21.31
C GLY A 174 -6.91 -9.88 22.43
N ALA A 175 -6.47 -10.68 23.41
CA ALA A 175 -7.30 -11.05 24.56
C ALA A 175 -7.75 -9.84 25.40
N GLN A 176 -6.91 -8.81 25.52
CA GLN A 176 -7.28 -7.56 26.18
C GLN A 176 -8.37 -6.79 25.43
N VAL A 177 -8.32 -6.75 24.10
CA VAL A 177 -9.37 -6.13 23.27
C VAL A 177 -10.69 -6.87 23.46
N GLU A 178 -10.70 -8.20 23.36
CA GLU A 178 -11.91 -9.00 23.56
C GLU A 178 -12.50 -8.82 24.97
N ALA A 179 -11.66 -8.76 26.00
CA ALA A 179 -12.11 -8.52 27.37
C ALA A 179 -12.77 -7.14 27.54
N LEU A 180 -12.26 -6.10 26.88
CA LEU A 180 -12.85 -4.76 26.91
C LEU A 180 -14.17 -4.68 26.15
N LEU A 181 -14.30 -5.41 25.04
CA LEU A 181 -15.49 -5.40 24.18
C LEU A 181 -16.57 -6.41 24.60
N ALA A 182 -16.31 -7.26 25.59
CA ALA A 182 -17.18 -8.40 25.96
C ALA A 182 -18.64 -8.03 26.28
N ASN A 183 -18.90 -6.79 26.74
CA ASN A 183 -20.25 -6.32 27.08
C ASN A 183 -20.71 -5.14 26.20
N ASP A 184 -19.98 -4.84 25.12
CA ASP A 184 -20.36 -3.79 24.19
C ASP A 184 -21.37 -4.34 23.17
N PRO A 185 -22.64 -3.89 23.18
CA PRO A 185 -23.66 -4.41 22.29
C PRO A 185 -23.46 -4.03 20.81
N GLU A 186 -22.57 -3.08 20.51
CA GLU A 186 -22.24 -2.68 19.13
C GLU A 186 -20.99 -3.39 18.59
N ALA A 187 -20.21 -4.04 19.45
CA ALA A 187 -19.05 -4.83 19.06
C ALA A 187 -19.44 -6.29 18.79
N ALA A 188 -19.23 -6.76 17.57
CA ALA A 188 -19.42 -8.18 17.25
C ALA A 188 -18.39 -9.03 18.00
N PRO A 189 -18.80 -10.09 18.73
CA PRO A 189 -17.86 -10.96 19.43
C PRO A 189 -17.03 -11.77 18.44
N ALA A 190 -15.76 -12.04 18.78
CA ALA A 190 -14.95 -12.99 18.03
C ALA A 190 -15.61 -14.39 18.02
N PRO A 191 -15.61 -15.12 16.89
CA PRO A 191 -16.12 -16.48 16.85
C PRO A 191 -15.35 -17.42 17.81
N GLU A 192 -16.07 -18.38 18.38
CA GLU A 192 -15.44 -19.48 19.13
C GLU A 192 -14.59 -20.34 18.18
N SER A 193 -13.46 -20.84 18.70
CA SER A 193 -12.48 -21.65 17.97
C SER A 193 -12.93 -23.09 17.76
#